data_AF-B7KH42-F1
#
_entry.id   AF-B7KH42-F1
#
_cell.length_a   1.000
_cell.length_b   1.000
_cell.length_c   1.000
_cell.angle_alpha   90.00
_cell.angle_beta   90.00
_cell.angle_gamma   90.00
#
_symmetry.space_group_name_H-M   'P 1'
#
loop_
_entity.id
_entity.type
_entity.pdbx_description
1 polymer ?
#
loop_
_entity_poly.entity_id
_entity_poly.type
_entity_poly.pdbx_seq_one_letter_code
_entity_poly.pdbx_strand_id
1 'polypeptide(L)'
;MKFKVRSLAIAISLSILFWFTGLIFTAQGINILNQPKAYAQDVEVKVLCNLPQEIAITFLNSECQEITLTEPTVYYRYYSGDNNRYGRYLTSERYERNIDIISKLALNQAWGNGATKMLLVTLPAGTVVYEGIVAPQNPDTCYPGGGKQTFIIDSRVPEIIWAEGTPINVEDFLCQ
;
A
#
# COMPACT_ATOMS: atom_id res chain seq x y z
N MET A 1 84.20 0.43 -2.98
CA MET A 1 83.83 0.37 -1.53
C MET A 1 82.82 -0.78 -1.38
N LYS A 2 83.29 -2.03 -1.28
CA LYS A 2 83.40 -2.90 -0.07
C LYS A 2 82.06 -3.21 0.64
N PHE A 3 81.58 -4.45 0.42
CA PHE A 3 81.00 -5.49 1.33
C PHE A 3 80.14 -5.05 2.54
N LYS A 4 79.10 -5.77 3.01
CA LYS A 4 79.06 -7.21 3.30
C LYS A 4 77.66 -7.64 3.79
N VAL A 5 77.26 -8.86 3.42
CA VAL A 5 76.13 -9.65 3.91
C VAL A 5 76.45 -10.33 5.26
N ARG A 6 75.44 -10.56 6.12
CA ARG A 6 75.27 -11.70 7.07
C ARG A 6 73.75 -11.80 7.32
N SER A 7 72.96 -12.83 6.98
CA SER A 7 73.01 -14.30 7.09
C SER A 7 73.28 -14.83 8.50
N LEU A 8 72.24 -15.43 9.10
CA LEU A 8 72.35 -16.53 10.03
C LEU A 8 71.30 -17.60 9.64
N ALA A 9 71.81 -18.76 9.23
CA ALA A 9 71.08 -20.02 9.04
C ALA A 9 70.93 -20.72 10.42
N ILE A 10 70.23 -21.83 10.66
CA ILE A 10 70.31 -23.20 10.11
C ILE A 10 69.16 -24.00 10.80
N ALA A 11 68.26 -24.66 10.04
CA ALA A 11 67.97 -26.11 9.93
C ALA A 11 67.56 -26.87 11.23
N ILE A 12 66.73 -27.93 11.26
CA ILE A 12 66.77 -29.26 10.59
C ILE A 12 65.37 -29.90 10.87
N SER A 13 64.55 -30.21 9.86
CA SER A 13 64.32 -31.50 9.15
C SER A 13 63.65 -32.64 9.94
N LEU A 14 62.60 -33.23 9.35
CA LEU A 14 62.49 -34.68 9.13
C LEU A 14 61.42 -35.00 8.08
N SER A 15 61.82 -35.82 7.11
CA SER A 15 61.07 -36.23 5.92
C SER A 15 60.68 -37.70 6.06
N ILE A 16 59.49 -38.14 5.60
CA ILE A 16 59.27 -39.52 5.12
C ILE A 16 58.27 -39.52 3.94
N LEU A 17 58.68 -40.19 2.86
CA LEU A 17 58.04 -40.46 1.56
C LEU A 17 57.28 -41.81 1.55
N PHE A 18 56.64 -42.11 0.42
CA PHE A 18 56.12 -43.40 -0.13
C PHE A 18 54.59 -43.54 -0.14
N TRP A 19 53.92 -43.28 -1.29
CA TRP A 19 53.67 -44.15 -2.47
C TRP A 19 52.68 -45.30 -2.21
N PHE A 20 51.46 -45.21 -2.78
CA PHE A 20 50.74 -46.38 -3.30
C PHE A 20 49.79 -45.96 -4.43
N THR A 21 49.95 -46.63 -5.57
CA THR A 21 49.16 -46.59 -6.80
C THR A 21 47.94 -47.51 -6.71
N GLY A 22 46.85 -47.21 -7.44
CA GLY A 22 45.87 -48.24 -7.84
C GLY A 22 44.42 -47.76 -8.03
N LEU A 23 43.98 -47.71 -9.29
CA LEU A 23 42.61 -47.57 -9.77
C LEU A 23 41.69 -48.73 -9.31
N ILE A 24 40.37 -48.49 -9.20
CA ILE A 24 39.29 -49.29 -9.82
C ILE A 24 37.96 -48.50 -9.76
N PHE A 25 37.28 -48.48 -10.92
CA PHE A 25 35.93 -47.96 -11.21
C PHE A 25 34.80 -48.87 -10.66
N THR A 26 33.62 -48.30 -10.39
CA THR A 26 32.27 -48.70 -10.90
C THR A 26 31.20 -47.90 -10.12
N ALA A 27 30.54 -46.92 -10.74
CA ALA A 27 29.31 -47.03 -11.54
C ALA A 27 28.03 -47.26 -10.70
N GLN A 28 27.40 -46.16 -10.27
CA GLN A 28 25.94 -46.09 -10.17
C GLN A 28 25.49 -44.72 -10.68
N GLY A 29 24.79 -44.74 -11.80
CA GLY A 29 24.18 -43.56 -12.38
C GLY A 29 23.10 -43.01 -11.45
N ILE A 30 23.11 -41.70 -11.29
CA ILE A 30 21.91 -40.97 -10.88
C ILE A 30 21.55 -40.10 -12.06
N ASN A 31 20.64 -40.62 -12.88
CA ASN A 31 19.79 -39.81 -13.73
C ASN A 31 19.06 -38.82 -12.82
N ILE A 32 19.55 -37.59 -12.67
CA ILE A 32 18.69 -36.48 -12.22
C ILE A 32 18.04 -35.91 -13.48
N LEU A 33 17.24 -36.79 -14.11
CA LEU A 33 16.15 -36.43 -14.99
C LEU A 33 15.14 -35.64 -14.14
N ASN A 34 14.74 -34.47 -14.63
CA ASN A 34 13.64 -33.66 -14.10
C ASN A 34 13.69 -33.43 -12.58
N GLN A 35 14.38 -32.36 -12.17
CA GLN A 35 13.79 -31.59 -11.08
C GLN A 35 12.40 -31.16 -11.57
N PRO A 36 11.29 -31.50 -10.88
CA PRO A 36 10.03 -30.84 -11.17
C PRO A 36 10.31 -29.35 -10.99
N LYS A 37 10.12 -28.56 -12.06
CA LYS A 37 9.92 -27.13 -11.90
C LYS A 37 8.79 -27.01 -10.89
N ALA A 38 9.08 -26.47 -9.71
CA ALA A 38 8.03 -26.01 -8.84
C ALA A 38 7.26 -24.94 -9.65
N TYR A 39 6.10 -25.33 -10.15
CA TYR A 39 5.15 -24.40 -10.73
C TYR A 39 4.68 -23.46 -9.61
N ALA A 40 4.40 -22.22 -10.02
CA ALA A 40 3.97 -21.12 -9.18
C ALA A 40 3.08 -21.62 -8.04
N GLN A 41 3.63 -21.64 -6.82
CA GLN A 41 2.75 -21.42 -5.69
C GLN A 41 2.16 -20.05 -5.91
N ASP A 42 0.84 -19.98 -5.82
CA ASP A 42 0.05 -18.78 -5.79
C ASP A 42 0.65 -17.81 -4.76
N VAL A 43 1.63 -17.02 -5.18
CA VAL A 43 1.90 -15.75 -4.54
C VAL A 43 0.70 -14.94 -4.97
N GLU A 44 -0.31 -14.92 -4.10
CA GLU A 44 -1.39 -13.97 -4.13
C GLU A 44 -0.79 -12.63 -4.58
N VAL A 45 -1.09 -12.27 -5.83
CA VAL A 45 -0.64 -10.99 -6.38
C VAL A 45 -1.28 -9.99 -5.46
N LYS A 46 -0.49 -9.36 -4.60
CA LYS A 46 -0.90 -8.22 -3.81
C LYS A 46 -1.62 -7.29 -4.78
N VAL A 47 -2.96 -7.27 -4.74
CA VAL A 47 -3.75 -6.51 -5.70
C VAL A 47 -3.46 -5.05 -5.37
N LEU A 48 -2.49 -4.51 -6.08
CA LEU A 48 -2.21 -3.09 -6.11
C LEU A 48 -3.48 -2.42 -6.64
N CYS A 49 -3.92 -1.37 -5.95
CA CYS A 49 -5.14 -0.66 -6.29
C CYS A 49 -5.18 -0.37 -7.80
N ASN A 50 -6.13 -0.98 -8.54
CA ASN A 50 -6.22 -0.91 -10.00
C ASN A 50 -6.79 0.43 -10.46
N LEU A 51 -6.11 1.50 -10.06
CA LEU A 51 -6.44 2.89 -10.34
C LEU A 51 -5.17 3.60 -10.84
N PRO A 52 -5.32 4.74 -11.55
CA PRO A 52 -4.20 5.61 -11.83
C PRO A 52 -3.41 5.94 -10.55
N GLN A 53 -2.09 6.04 -10.66
CA GLN A 53 -1.19 6.18 -9.52
C GLN A 53 -1.61 7.35 -8.62
N GLU A 54 -2.00 8.48 -9.20
CA GLU A 54 -2.43 9.67 -8.49
C GLU A 54 -3.68 9.47 -7.61
N ILE A 55 -4.49 8.44 -7.90
CA ILE A 55 -5.62 8.04 -7.07
C ILE A 55 -5.19 6.92 -6.12
N ALA A 56 -4.44 5.94 -6.59
CA ALA A 56 -3.96 4.83 -5.78
C ALA A 56 -3.19 5.31 -4.53
N ILE A 57 -2.36 6.36 -4.66
CA ILE A 57 -1.61 6.93 -3.53
C ILE A 57 -2.48 7.54 -2.44
N THR A 58 -3.77 7.77 -2.70
CA THR A 58 -4.72 8.24 -1.65
C THR A 58 -5.16 7.11 -0.72
N PHE A 59 -4.87 5.86 -1.08
CA PHE A 59 -5.05 4.69 -0.23
C PHE A 59 -3.73 4.29 0.43
N LEU A 60 -3.80 3.85 1.69
CA LEU A 60 -2.65 3.42 2.47
C LEU A 60 -1.91 2.32 1.71
N ASN A 61 -0.59 2.48 1.55
CA ASN A 61 0.27 1.58 0.77
C ASN A 61 -0.14 1.39 -0.71
N SER A 62 -1.00 2.27 -1.24
CA SER A 62 -1.62 2.11 -2.57
C SER A 62 -2.45 0.83 -2.71
N GLU A 63 -3.09 0.40 -1.61
CA GLU A 63 -3.91 -0.81 -1.54
C GLU A 63 -5.40 -0.46 -1.46
N CYS A 64 -6.18 -1.00 -2.40
CA CYS A 64 -7.63 -0.90 -2.38
C CYS A 64 -8.25 -2.14 -3.02
N GLN A 65 -9.49 -2.45 -2.66
CA GLN A 65 -10.28 -3.52 -3.25
C GLN A 65 -11.27 -2.93 -4.25
N GLU A 66 -11.26 -3.45 -5.48
CA GLU A 66 -12.32 -3.19 -6.46
C GLU A 66 -13.54 -4.05 -6.14
N ILE A 67 -14.70 -3.43 -5.96
CA ILE A 67 -15.95 -4.08 -5.58
C ILE A 67 -17.05 -3.62 -6.52
N THR A 68 -17.79 -4.57 -7.11
CA THR A 68 -19.04 -4.26 -7.80
C THR A 68 -20.19 -4.42 -6.81
N LEU A 69 -20.93 -3.34 -6.55
CA LEU A 69 -22.06 -3.36 -5.62
C LEU A 69 -23.18 -4.24 -6.16
N THR A 70 -23.71 -5.15 -5.35
CA THR A 70 -24.82 -6.04 -5.74
C THR A 70 -26.20 -5.46 -5.44
N GLU A 71 -26.25 -4.41 -4.61
CA GLU A 71 -27.45 -3.70 -4.19
C GLU A 71 -27.15 -2.20 -4.05
N PRO A 72 -28.16 -1.34 -3.98
CA PRO A 72 -27.94 0.07 -3.66
C PRO A 72 -27.32 0.24 -2.28
N THR A 73 -26.19 0.96 -2.19
CA THR A 73 -25.42 1.12 -0.95
C THR A 73 -25.30 2.59 -0.59
N VAL A 74 -25.48 2.90 0.70
CA VAL A 74 -25.37 4.26 1.23
C VAL A 74 -23.97 4.50 1.80
N TYR A 75 -23.38 5.62 1.40
CA TYR A 75 -22.12 6.14 1.89
C TYR A 75 -22.30 7.55 2.45
N TYR A 76 -21.27 8.04 3.13
CA TYR A 76 -21.18 9.40 3.65
C TYR A 76 -20.17 10.21 2.84
N ARG A 77 -20.49 11.49 2.63
CA ARG A 77 -19.55 12.47 2.09
C ARG A 77 -19.54 13.72 2.95
N TYR A 78 -18.34 14.11 3.38
CA TYR A 78 -18.11 15.37 4.07
C TYR A 78 -17.60 16.43 3.11
N TYR A 79 -18.10 17.65 3.25
CA TYR A 79 -17.80 18.75 2.33
C TYR A 79 -17.96 20.11 3.05
N SER A 80 -17.54 21.19 2.40
CA SER A 80 -17.56 22.54 3.01
C SER A 80 -18.32 23.58 2.21
N GLY A 81 -18.37 23.45 0.88
CA GLY A 81 -19.06 24.38 -0.02
C GLY A 81 -19.80 23.67 -1.13
N ASP A 82 -20.75 24.36 -1.77
CA ASP A 82 -21.56 23.72 -2.81
C ASP A 82 -20.74 23.30 -4.03
N ASN A 83 -19.62 23.98 -4.28
CA ASN A 83 -18.68 23.65 -5.35
C ASN A 83 -17.92 22.32 -5.16
N ASN A 84 -17.83 21.81 -3.92
CA ASN A 84 -17.20 20.51 -3.61
C ASN A 84 -18.19 19.47 -3.08
N ARG A 85 -19.49 19.74 -3.19
CA ARG A 85 -20.57 18.84 -2.73
C ARG A 85 -20.57 17.49 -3.46
N TYR A 86 -20.41 17.48 -4.78
CA TYR A 86 -20.48 16.27 -5.61
C TYR A 86 -19.08 15.82 -6.02
N GLY A 87 -18.48 14.92 -5.24
CA GLY A 87 -17.12 14.45 -5.49
C GLY A 87 -16.96 12.95 -5.30
N ARG A 88 -15.82 12.45 -5.77
CA ARG A 88 -15.56 11.02 -5.98
C ARG A 88 -15.10 10.24 -4.75
N TYR A 89 -14.76 10.94 -3.67
CA TYR A 89 -14.27 10.33 -2.43
C TYR A 89 -15.41 10.31 -1.40
N LEU A 90 -15.72 9.11 -0.92
CA LEU A 90 -16.79 8.79 0.01
C LEU A 90 -16.19 7.99 1.18
N THR A 91 -17.00 7.71 2.19
CA THR A 91 -16.65 6.77 3.26
C THR A 91 -17.88 5.98 3.71
N SER A 92 -17.67 4.73 4.12
CA SER A 92 -18.70 3.92 4.76
C SER A 92 -18.84 4.20 6.27
N GLU A 93 -17.95 5.03 6.83
CA GLU A 93 -17.95 5.38 8.25
C GLU A 93 -18.56 6.76 8.50
N ARG A 94 -19.43 6.81 9.50
CA ARG A 94 -19.98 8.05 10.01
C ARG A 94 -19.11 8.59 11.13
N TYR A 95 -18.83 9.89 11.06
CA TYR A 95 -18.09 10.66 12.04
C TYR A 95 -18.92 11.89 12.40
N GLU A 96 -18.87 12.31 13.65
CA GLU A 96 -19.71 13.41 14.15
C GLU A 96 -18.96 14.75 14.25
N ARG A 97 -17.64 14.71 14.45
CA ARG A 97 -16.80 15.90 14.66
C ARG A 97 -15.90 16.14 13.46
N ASN A 98 -15.85 17.39 13.00
CA ASN A 98 -14.98 17.77 11.88
C ASN A 98 -13.51 17.42 12.12
N ILE A 99 -12.99 17.54 13.35
CA ILE A 99 -11.60 17.21 13.66
C ILE A 99 -11.28 15.72 13.42
N ASP A 100 -12.22 14.82 13.72
CA ASP A 100 -12.06 13.39 13.48
C ASP A 100 -12.11 13.10 11.97
N ILE A 101 -13.03 13.77 11.26
CA ILE A 101 -13.19 13.65 9.81
C ILE A 101 -11.91 14.11 9.09
N ILE A 102 -11.41 15.28 9.46
CA ILE A 102 -10.22 15.88 8.88
C ILE A 102 -9.01 14.98 9.09
N SER A 103 -8.85 14.45 10.31
CA SER A 103 -7.75 13.56 10.65
C SER A 103 -7.86 12.21 9.92
N LYS A 104 -9.00 11.53 10.03
CA LYS A 104 -9.23 10.17 9.50
C LYS A 104 -9.31 10.11 7.99
N LEU A 105 -9.87 11.15 7.37
CA LEU A 105 -10.00 11.25 5.91
C LEU A 105 -8.92 12.12 5.28
N ALA A 106 -7.90 12.51 6.05
CA ALA A 106 -6.76 13.30 5.61
C ALA A 106 -7.16 14.55 4.79
N LEU A 107 -8.18 15.27 5.24
CA LEU A 107 -8.72 16.42 4.51
C LEU A 107 -7.82 17.63 4.69
N ASN A 108 -6.95 17.89 3.72
CA ASN A 108 -6.04 19.03 3.81
C ASN A 108 -6.82 20.35 3.81
N GLN A 109 -6.64 21.15 4.88
CA GLN A 109 -7.35 22.41 5.08
C GLN A 109 -6.97 23.49 4.07
N ALA A 110 -5.77 23.42 3.49
CA ALA A 110 -5.34 24.34 2.43
C ALA A 110 -6.21 24.24 1.16
N TRP A 111 -6.98 23.16 1.01
CA TRP A 111 -7.93 22.95 -0.09
C TRP A 111 -9.35 23.43 0.24
N GLY A 112 -9.57 24.03 1.41
CA GLY A 112 -10.90 24.46 1.86
C GLY A 112 -11.81 23.32 2.31
N ASN A 113 -11.24 22.20 2.78
CA ASN A 113 -11.97 21.01 3.21
C ASN A 113 -12.17 20.96 4.74
N GLY A 114 -12.88 21.95 5.29
CA GLY A 114 -13.21 22.04 6.73
C GLY A 114 -14.25 21.03 7.24
N ALA A 115 -14.80 20.18 6.36
CA ALA A 115 -15.81 19.17 6.68
C ALA A 115 -17.00 19.73 7.48
N THR A 116 -17.57 20.86 7.06
CA THR A 116 -18.63 21.53 7.84
C THR A 116 -20.04 20.94 7.63
N LYS A 117 -20.21 20.13 6.57
CA LYS A 117 -21.46 19.48 6.20
C LYS A 117 -21.22 18.02 5.83
N MET A 118 -22.24 17.20 6.00
CA MET A 118 -22.29 15.80 5.57
C MET A 118 -23.52 15.59 4.72
N LEU A 119 -23.43 14.74 3.70
CA LEU A 119 -24.58 14.21 2.99
C LEU A 119 -24.46 12.70 2.84
N LEU A 120 -25.62 12.06 2.68
CA LEU A 120 -25.71 10.66 2.28
C LEU A 120 -25.63 10.56 0.76
N VAL A 121 -24.89 9.57 0.28
CA VAL A 121 -24.73 9.24 -1.13
C VAL A 121 -25.21 7.81 -1.33
N THR A 122 -26.28 7.62 -2.09
CA THR A 122 -26.73 6.27 -2.48
C THR A 122 -26.16 5.96 -3.84
N LEU A 123 -25.26 4.98 -3.89
CA LEU A 123 -24.76 4.43 -5.15
C LEU A 123 -25.69 3.29 -5.59
N PRO A 124 -26.08 3.23 -6.87
CA PRO A 124 -26.92 2.14 -7.37
C PRO A 124 -26.15 0.81 -7.42
N ALA A 125 -26.89 -0.30 -7.42
CA ALA A 125 -26.34 -1.62 -7.73
C ALA A 125 -25.63 -1.60 -9.10
N GLY A 126 -24.57 -2.39 -9.24
CA GLY A 126 -23.71 -2.44 -10.41
C GLY A 126 -22.62 -1.36 -10.44
N THR A 127 -22.60 -0.41 -9.49
CA THR A 127 -21.51 0.55 -9.38
C THR A 127 -20.22 -0.16 -8.99
N VAL A 128 -19.13 0.14 -9.69
CA VAL A 128 -17.78 -0.27 -9.29
C VAL A 128 -17.21 0.78 -8.34
N VAL A 129 -16.80 0.34 -7.16
CA VAL A 129 -16.17 1.15 -6.12
C VAL A 129 -14.80 0.61 -5.77
N TYR A 130 -13.94 1.48 -5.25
CA TYR A 130 -12.63 1.10 -4.73
C TYR A 130 -12.56 1.43 -3.25
N GLU A 131 -12.46 0.40 -2.40
CA GLU A 131 -12.49 0.55 -0.95
C GLU A 131 -11.11 0.28 -0.34
N GLY A 132 -10.71 1.09 0.63
CA GLY A 132 -9.44 0.92 1.33
C GLY A 132 -9.28 1.87 2.50
N ILE A 133 -8.08 1.89 3.07
CA ILE A 133 -7.73 2.81 4.16
C ILE A 133 -7.16 4.10 3.58
N VAL A 134 -7.53 5.25 4.13
CA VAL A 134 -7.00 6.56 3.72
C VAL A 134 -5.50 6.64 4.02
N ALA A 135 -4.68 7.00 3.03
CA ALA A 135 -3.27 7.32 3.22
C ALA A 135 -3.08 8.67 3.92
N PRO A 136 -1.97 8.88 4.64
CA PRO A 136 -1.64 10.18 5.20
C PRO A 136 -1.42 11.25 4.11
N GLN A 137 -1.70 12.51 4.45
CA GLN A 137 -1.40 13.69 3.63
C GLN A 137 -0.37 14.57 4.35
N ASN A 138 0.38 15.38 3.61
CA ASN A 138 1.40 16.25 4.20
C ASN A 138 0.77 17.50 4.88
N PRO A 139 1.16 17.85 6.13
CA PRO A 139 1.95 17.05 7.07
C PRO A 139 1.13 15.93 7.70
N ASP A 140 1.74 14.74 7.79
CA ASP A 140 1.10 13.51 8.26
C ASP A 140 0.76 13.57 9.77
N THR A 141 1.45 14.43 10.52
CA THR A 141 1.08 14.77 11.90
C THR A 141 -0.33 15.35 12.01
N CYS A 142 -0.77 16.10 11.01
CA CYS A 142 -2.08 16.74 10.98
C CYS A 142 -3.12 15.94 10.20
N TYR A 143 -2.68 15.23 9.16
CA TYR A 143 -3.54 14.44 8.29
C TYR A 143 -3.06 12.98 8.24
N PRO A 144 -3.09 12.25 9.36
CA PRO A 144 -2.55 10.90 9.43
C PRO A 144 -3.37 9.89 8.61
N GLY A 145 -4.61 10.21 8.26
CA GLY A 145 -5.52 9.29 7.57
C GLY A 145 -5.96 8.14 8.49
N GLY A 146 -6.06 6.94 7.93
CA GLY A 146 -6.43 5.73 8.67
C GLY A 146 -7.93 5.49 8.81
N GLY A 147 -8.80 6.37 8.29
CA GLY A 147 -10.22 6.08 8.12
C GLY A 147 -10.48 5.21 6.89
N LYS A 148 -11.74 4.78 6.70
CA LYS A 148 -12.17 4.09 5.47
C LYS A 148 -12.46 5.08 4.35
N GLN A 149 -11.97 4.78 3.15
CA GLN A 149 -12.24 5.52 1.92
C GLN A 149 -12.90 4.62 0.89
N THR A 150 -13.88 5.17 0.20
CA THR A 150 -14.48 4.60 -1.01
C THR A 150 -14.31 5.59 -2.15
N PHE A 151 -13.71 5.17 -3.26
CA PHE A 151 -13.58 5.97 -4.47
C PHE A 151 -14.52 5.48 -5.57
N ILE A 152 -15.20 6.41 -6.25
CA ILE A 152 -15.99 6.16 -7.46
C ILE A 152 -15.36 6.83 -8.67
N ILE A 153 -15.41 6.18 -9.83
CA ILE A 153 -14.79 6.70 -11.06
C ILE A 153 -15.49 7.98 -11.54
N ASP A 154 -16.82 7.95 -11.58
CA ASP A 154 -17.67 9.05 -12.03
C ASP A 154 -18.72 9.40 -10.98
N SER A 155 -18.74 10.67 -10.57
CA SER A 155 -19.68 11.22 -9.58
C SER A 155 -20.90 11.88 -10.23
N ARG A 156 -20.96 11.91 -11.56
CA ARG A 156 -22.03 12.55 -12.35
C ARG A 156 -23.02 11.55 -12.93
N VAL A 157 -22.88 10.27 -12.57
CA VAL A 157 -23.85 9.22 -12.90
C VAL A 157 -25.22 9.63 -12.36
N PRO A 158 -26.25 9.75 -13.22
CA PRO A 158 -27.54 10.34 -12.83
C PRO A 158 -28.32 9.49 -11.82
N GLU A 159 -28.02 8.20 -11.73
CA GLU A 159 -28.61 7.27 -10.77
C GLU A 159 -28.03 7.41 -9.35
N ILE A 160 -26.92 8.16 -9.17
CA ILE A 160 -26.40 8.47 -7.83
C ILE A 160 -27.34 9.46 -7.16
N ILE A 161 -27.86 9.08 -6.00
CA ILE A 161 -28.72 9.94 -5.20
C ILE A 161 -27.86 10.65 -4.17
N TRP A 162 -27.77 11.98 -4.31
CA TRP A 162 -27.12 12.87 -3.35
C TRP A 162 -28.18 13.49 -2.46
N ALA A 163 -28.21 13.11 -1.19
CA ALA A 163 -29.16 13.68 -0.24
C ALA A 163 -28.89 15.16 0.03
N GLU A 164 -29.84 15.82 0.69
CA GLU A 164 -29.60 17.15 1.23
C GLU A 164 -28.55 17.11 2.34
N GLY A 165 -27.63 18.08 2.29
CA GLY A 165 -26.54 18.13 3.25
C GLY A 165 -26.97 18.70 4.59
N THR A 166 -26.54 18.04 5.65
CA THR A 166 -26.77 18.45 7.03
C THR A 166 -25.48 19.04 7.61
N PRO A 167 -25.55 20.15 8.37
CA PRO A 167 -24.42 20.63 9.15
C PRO A 167 -23.93 19.56 10.13
N ILE A 168 -22.64 19.59 10.47
CA ILE A 168 -22.08 18.76 11.55
C ILE A 168 -21.53 19.63 12.69
N ASN A 169 -21.10 19.01 13.78
CA ASN A 169 -20.43 19.72 14.87
C ASN A 169 -19.03 20.17 14.42
N VAL A 170 -18.81 21.48 14.38
CA VAL A 170 -17.56 22.09 13.92
C VAL A 170 -16.80 22.64 15.13
N GLU A 171 -15.60 22.11 15.32
CA GLU A 171 -14.60 22.57 16.28
C GLU A 171 -13.42 23.18 15.52
N ASP A 172 -12.67 24.09 16.17
CA ASP A 172 -11.48 24.67 15.57
C ASP A 172 -10.41 23.60 15.36
N PHE A 173 -10.08 23.34 14.09
CA PHE A 173 -8.97 22.45 13.74
C PHE A 173 -7.66 23.23 13.72
N LEU A 174 -6.73 22.83 14.59
CA LEU A 174 -5.37 23.36 14.63
C LEU A 174 -4.39 22.24 14.29
N CYS A 175 -3.71 22.39 13.16
CA CYS A 175 -2.57 21.57 12.80
C CYS A 175 -1.40 21.97 13.71
N GLN A 176 -1.01 21.09 14.64
CA GLN A 176 0.08 21.30 15.58
C GLN A 176 1.41 20.83 15.00
#